data_AF-A0A229GS61-F1
#
_entry.id   AF-A0A229GS61-F1
#
_cell.length_a   1.000
_cell.length_b   1.000
_cell.length_c   1.000
_cell.angle_alpha   90.00
_cell.angle_beta   90.00
_cell.angle_gamma   90.00
#
_symmetry.space_group_name_H-M   'P 1'
#
loop_
_entity.id
_entity.type
_entity.pdbx_description
1 polymer ?
#
loop_
_entity_poly.entity_id
_entity_poly.type
_entity_poly.pdbx_seq_one_letter_code
_entity_poly.pdbx_strand_id
1 'polypeptide(L)' 'MGPGVYDIHSPRAPDSDAMQIVIDEAQKYIPIERLWINPDCGLKTRNWEEVRQQLRNMVEMTKIVRKKYVA' A
#
# COMPACT_ATOMS: atom_id res chain seq x y z
N MET A 1 5.11 -4.47 -11.36
CA MET A 1 5.76 -3.27 -10.77
C MET A 1 5.00 -2.92 -9.52
N GLY A 2 5.68 -2.57 -8.43
CA GLY A 2 5.02 -2.20 -7.18
C GLY A 2 5.38 -0.78 -6.76
N PRO A 3 4.57 0.23 -7.13
CA PRO A 3 4.76 1.57 -6.59
C PRO A 3 4.57 1.48 -5.08
N GLY A 4 5.53 2.00 -4.32
CA GLY A 4 5.42 2.06 -2.88
C GLY A 4 4.16 2.83 -2.49
N VAL A 5 3.31 2.21 -1.66
CA VAL A 5 2.00 2.79 -1.31
C VAL A 5 2.06 3.65 -0.06
N TYR A 6 3.20 3.65 0.64
CA TYR A 6 3.41 4.52 1.78
C TYR A 6 4.89 4.75 2.09
N ASP A 7 5.15 5.97 2.56
CA ASP A 7 6.47 6.43 2.97
C ASP A 7 6.87 5.82 4.32
N ILE A 8 7.84 4.92 4.27
CA ILE A 8 8.41 4.29 5.45
C ILE A 8 9.31 5.24 6.25
N HIS A 9 9.69 6.40 5.72
CA HIS A 9 10.52 7.38 6.41
C HIS A 9 9.71 8.32 7.32
N SER A 10 8.41 8.41 7.09
CA SER A 10 7.46 9.15 7.93
C SER A 10 7.00 8.32 9.14
N PRO A 11 6.88 8.91 10.34
CA PRO A 11 6.27 8.25 11.50
C PRO A 11 4.74 8.16 11.37
N ARG A 12 4.14 8.87 10.40
CA ARG A 12 2.69 8.86 10.19
C ARG A 12 2.27 7.55 9.55
N ALA A 13 1.41 6.80 10.23
CA ALA A 13 0.73 5.68 9.59
C ALA A 13 -0.20 6.19 8.47
N PRO A 14 -0.12 5.65 7.25
CA PRO A 14 -1.04 5.99 6.19
C PRO A 14 -2.42 5.39 6.46
N ASP A 15 -3.46 6.15 6.17
CA ASP A 15 -4.82 5.63 6.13
C ASP A 15 -5.03 4.78 4.87
N SER A 16 -5.93 3.80 4.94
CA SER A 16 -6.22 2.91 3.80
C SER A 16 -6.67 3.67 2.56
N ASP A 17 -7.43 4.76 2.71
CA ASP A 17 -7.89 5.61 1.61
C ASP A 17 -6.72 6.30 0.91
N ALA A 18 -5.73 6.79 1.67
CA ALA A 18 -4.54 7.44 1.11
C ALA A 18 -3.71 6.46 0.26
N MET A 19 -3.54 5.22 0.74
CA MET A 19 -2.85 4.18 -0.03
C MET A 19 -3.64 3.78 -1.28
N GLN A 20 -4.97 3.80 -1.23
CA GLN A 20 -5.82 3.48 -2.37
C GLN A 20 -5.66 4.48 -3.52
N ILE A 21 -5.47 5.78 -3.23
CA ILE A 21 -5.22 6.81 -4.26
C ILE A 21 -4.00 6.45 -5.12
N VAL A 22 -2.93 5.93 -4.50
CA VAL A 22 -1.71 5.53 -5.22
C VAL A 22 -2.00 4.42 -6.23
N ILE A 23 -2.81 3.42 -5.82
CA ILE A 23 -3.19 2.30 -6.69
C ILE A 23 -4.15 2.74 -7.79
N ASP A 24 -5.11 3.59 -7.44
CA ASP A 24 -6.09 4.12 -8.39
C ASP A 24 -5.43 4.97 -9.50
N GLU A 25 -4.31 5.64 -9.20
CA GLU A 25 -3.48 6.29 -10.22
C GLU A 25 -2.59 5.31 -10.98
N ALA A 26 -1.90 4.39 -10.28
CA ALA A 26 -0.97 3.46 -10.90
C ALA A 26 -1.65 2.58 -11.97
N GLN A 27 -2.88 2.15 -11.73
CA GLN A 27 -3.61 1.31 -12.68
C GLN A 27 -3.93 1.99 -14.02
N LYS A 28 -3.89 3.34 -14.08
CA LYS A 28 -4.11 4.07 -15.33
C LYS A 28 -2.96 3.86 -16.33
N TYR A 29 -1.80 3.46 -15.82
CA TYR A 29 -0.58 3.26 -16.61
C TYR A 29 -0.14 1.80 -16.66
N ILE A 30 -0.51 0.99 -15.68
CA ILE A 30 -0.07 -0.41 -15.55
C ILE A 30 -1.31 -1.29 -15.30
N PRO A 31 -1.51 -2.38 -16.06
CA PRO A 31 -2.61 -3.32 -15.81
C PRO A 31 -2.60 -3.82 -14.36
N ILE A 32 -3.78 -3.91 -13.74
CA ILE A 32 -3.93 -4.22 -12.32
C ILE A 32 -3.30 -5.57 -11.94
N GLU A 33 -3.29 -6.54 -12.85
CA GLU A 33 -2.72 -7.88 -12.67
C GLU A 33 -1.19 -7.84 -12.55
N ARG A 34 -0.56 -6.74 -12.98
CA ARG A 34 0.89 -6.51 -12.91
C ARG A 34 1.29 -5.60 -11.76
N LEU A 35 0.32 -5.06 -11.02
CA LEU A 35 0.57 -4.20 -9.86
C LEU A 35 0.77 -5.03 -8.60
N TRP A 36 1.85 -4.72 -7.89
CA TRP A 36 2.14 -5.27 -6.57
C TRP A 36 1.98 -4.17 -5.53
N ILE A 37 1.50 -4.53 -4.34
CA ILE A 37 1.32 -3.59 -3.23
C ILE A 37 2.41 -3.86 -2.21
N ASN A 38 3.25 -2.86 -1.97
CA ASN A 38 4.37 -2.91 -1.04
C ASN A 38 4.68 -1.52 -0.47
N PRO A 39 5.42 -1.44 0.66
CA PRO A 39 5.98 -0.18 1.15
C PRO A 39 7.01 0.43 0.18
N ASP A 40 7.38 1.69 0.39
CA ASP A 40 8.42 2.39 -0.39
C ASP A 40 9.79 1.72 -0.30
N CYS A 41 10.16 1.21 0.88
CA CYS A 41 11.48 0.60 1.13
C CYS A 41 11.41 -0.41 2.29
N GLY A 42 12.57 -0.92 2.70
CA GLY A 42 12.69 -1.81 3.86
C GLY A 42 12.34 -1.14 5.18
N LEU A 43 11.86 -1.94 6.14
CA LEU A 43 11.32 -1.47 7.42
C LEU A 43 12.33 -1.45 8.57
N LYS A 44 13.63 -1.55 8.26
CA LYS A 44 14.72 -1.70 9.26
C LYS A 44 14.73 -0.60 10.33
N THR A 45 14.30 0.60 9.98
CA THR A 45 14.36 1.78 10.85
C THR A 45 13.07 2.02 11.64
N ARG A 46 12.05 1.16 11.51
CA ARG A 46 10.72 1.30 12.15
C ARG A 46 10.57 0.35 13.33
N ASN A 47 9.69 0.69 14.27
CA ASN A 47 9.38 -0.19 15.40
C ASN A 47 8.24 -1.17 15.07
N TRP A 48 8.14 -2.25 15.84
CA TRP A 48 7.19 -3.33 15.58
C TRP A 48 5.72 -2.96 15.75
N GLU A 49 5.41 -1.99 16.60
CA GLU A 49 4.03 -1.54 16.80
C GLU A 49 3.53 -0.78 15.57
N GLU A 50 4.31 0.20 15.12
CA GLU A 50 4.07 0.93 13.87
C GLU A 50 4.00 -0.01 12.67
N VAL A 51 5.00 -0.88 12.49
CA VAL A 51 5.07 -1.79 11.34
C VAL A 51 3.83 -2.69 11.28
N ARG A 52 3.41 -3.27 12.42
CA ARG A 52 2.23 -4.15 12.44
C ARG A 52 0.96 -3.40 12.09
N GLN A 53 0.78 -2.17 12.59
CA GLN A 53 -0.38 -1.36 12.27
C GLN A 53 -0.40 -0.96 10.79
N GLN A 54 0.71 -0.45 10.27
CA GLN A 54 0.83 -0.01 8.87
C GLN A 54 0.61 -1.15 7.88
N LEU A 55 1.22 -2.31 8.12
CA LEU A 55 1.03 -3.49 7.25
C LEU A 55 -0.39 -4.03 7.33
N ARG A 56 -1.05 -3.98 8.50
CA ARG A 56 -2.46 -4.37 8.62
C ARG A 56 -3.34 -3.46 7.77
N ASN A 57 -3.18 -2.14 7.87
CA ASN A 57 -3.93 -1.16 7.07
C ASN A 57 -3.70 -1.38 5.56
N MET A 58 -2.46 -1.67 5.15
CA MET A 58 -2.10 -1.94 3.75
C MET A 58 -2.77 -3.21 3.21
N VAL A 59 -2.81 -4.29 4.01
CA VAL A 59 -3.49 -5.54 3.63
C VAL A 59 -5.01 -5.35 3.58
N GLU A 60 -5.59 -4.57 4.49
CA GLU A 60 -7.02 -4.25 4.48
C GLU A 60 -7.41 -3.44 3.24
N MET A 61 -6.65 -2.40 2.89
CA MET A 61 -6.79 -1.66 1.64
C MET A 61 -6.70 -2.59 0.42
N THR A 62 -5.70 -3.48 0.40
CA THR A 62 -5.51 -4.45 -0.70
C THR A 62 -6.74 -5.33 -0.91
N LYS A 63 -7.41 -5.77 0.17
CA LYS A 63 -8.65 -6.56 0.06
C LYS A 63 -9.78 -5.76 -0.58
N ILE A 64 -9.87 -4.46 -0.29
CA ILE A 64 -10.86 -3.56 -0.89
C ILE A 64 -10.58 -3.40 -2.39
N VAL A 65 -9.33 -3.11 -2.77
CA VAL A 65 -8.90 -2.98 -4.17
C VAL A 65 -9.18 -4.27 -4.96
N ARG A 66 -8.89 -5.44 -4.40
CA ARG A 66 -9.17 -6.73 -5.06
C ARG A 66 -10.66 -6.91 -5.36
N LYS A 67 -11.54 -6.54 -4.42
CA LYS A 67 -13.00 -6.58 -4.64
C LYS A 67 -13.44 -5.60 -5.73
N LYS A 68 -12.75 -4.46 -5.87
CA LYS A 68 -13.10 -3.41 -6.83
C LYS A 68 -12.64 -3.74 -8.26
N TYR A 69 -11.49 -4.39 -8.42
CA TYR A 69 -10.81 -4.50 -9.73
C TYR A 69 -10.56 -5.93 -10.24
N VAL A 70 -10.63 -6.95 -9.39
CA VAL A 70 -10.23 -8.33 -9.74
C VAL A 70 -11.45 -9.28 -9.66
N ALA A 71 -12.64 -8.77 -9.98
CA ALA A 71 -13.87 -9.56 -10.01
C ALA A 71 -13.90 -10.53 -11.20
#